data_AF-A0A1W6SR91-F1
#
_entry.id   AF-A0A1W6SR91-F1
#
_cell.length_a   1.000
_cell.length_b   1.000
_cell.length_c   1.000
_cell.angle_alpha   90.00
_cell.angle_beta   90.00
_cell.angle_gamma   90.00
#
_symmetry.space_group_name_H-M   'P 1'
#
loop_
_entity.id
_entity.type
_entity.pdbx_description
1 polymer ?
#
loop_
_entity_poly.entity_id
_entity_poly.type
_entity_poly.pdbx_seq_one_letter_code
_entity_poly.pdbx_strand_id
1 'polypeptide(L)'
;MTDLPHADIQGFILRTYAMPVLRVFALKVAQAEAARQFLGKLVNGESEPQLATATDWTVKPSYCLNVGLTYNGLVALELPASSLASFPDEFAAGAAARAERVGDTGDSSPVHWKSQLASADLHILLFLFAETEGVLERITGQLRTGYSSRGAVAELSVHEGRSLPGNAAHFGYRDGFAQPTIDGGLPPLMPDVLPKAPAGEFLLGYPSQYSDFTYPVPTPAALGRNGSFMAFRILAQDCHGFEQFLTEAAHQTGFDRELIAAKLCGRWRNGVPLSLSPDSADERILLEQRNSFDYVPSDSMPDAYDDRRGYRCPLGSHIRRMNPRSSMVAGNSGLKHRIIRRGLPYGPPYDPANPGDGIERGLLGLFIGVSLKDQFEFLMSDWGNKGSFAPGLRDTRDPLIGDNSMPDATFLIPVKGRKRPIQLTGLSSFVTCHGAAYCFLPSATAIRHISNSSATSATSGVTTPHITDHRSGN
;
A
#
# COMPACT_ATOMS: atom_id res chain seq x y z
N MET A 1 -24.74 12.49 3.49
CA MET A 1 -23.32 12.19 3.77
C MET A 1 -23.29 11.09 4.81
N THR A 2 -22.49 10.06 4.59
CA THR A 2 -22.29 8.99 5.58
C THR A 2 -21.59 9.59 6.80
N ASP A 3 -22.16 9.46 7.99
CA ASP A 3 -21.48 9.88 9.22
C ASP A 3 -20.52 8.78 9.66
N LEU A 4 -19.21 9.05 9.61
CA LEU A 4 -18.18 8.06 9.92
C LEU A 4 -17.73 8.20 11.38
N PRO A 5 -17.63 7.11 12.15
CA PRO A 5 -17.20 7.14 13.55
C PRO A 5 -15.69 7.36 13.63
N HIS A 6 -15.25 8.61 13.49
CA HIS A 6 -13.83 8.99 13.41
C HIS A 6 -13.00 8.48 14.60
N ALA A 7 -13.58 8.43 15.81
CA ALA A 7 -12.92 7.92 17.01
C ALA A 7 -12.73 6.39 17.01
N ASP A 8 -13.39 5.66 16.10
CA ASP A 8 -13.26 4.22 15.97
C ASP A 8 -12.27 3.82 14.86
N ILE A 9 -12.09 4.66 13.85
CA ILE A 9 -11.31 4.35 12.65
C ILE A 9 -9.84 4.71 12.85
N GLN A 10 -8.92 3.83 12.47
CA GLN A 10 -7.48 4.13 12.46
C GLN A 10 -7.18 5.33 11.55
N GLY A 11 -6.49 6.32 12.10
CA GLY A 11 -6.43 7.66 11.51
C GLY A 11 -5.80 7.70 10.13
N PHE A 12 -4.78 6.86 9.86
CA PHE A 12 -4.10 6.87 8.57
C PHE A 12 -4.95 6.39 7.39
N ILE A 13 -6.12 5.77 7.64
CA ILE A 13 -7.09 5.43 6.60
C ILE A 13 -7.69 6.74 6.07
N LEU A 14 -8.19 7.62 6.96
CA LEU A 14 -8.90 8.84 6.56
C LEU A 14 -8.01 10.10 6.47
N ARG A 15 -6.80 10.07 7.02
CA ARG A 15 -5.92 11.24 7.11
C ARG A 15 -4.48 10.90 6.73
N THR A 16 -3.80 11.84 6.08
CA THR A 16 -2.32 11.83 6.03
C THR A 16 -1.77 12.54 7.25
N TYR A 17 -0.80 11.93 7.94
CA TYR A 17 -0.20 12.55 9.11
C TYR A 17 0.85 13.61 8.76
N ALA A 18 1.39 13.60 7.54
CA ALA A 18 2.47 14.49 7.12
C ALA A 18 3.59 14.57 8.18
N MET A 19 4.06 13.41 8.63
CA MET A 19 5.12 13.24 9.63
C MET A 19 6.39 12.74 8.94
N PRO A 20 7.57 13.30 9.25
CA PRO A 20 8.80 13.03 8.52
C PRO A 20 9.49 11.73 8.88
N VAL A 21 9.08 11.06 9.97
CA VAL A 21 9.71 9.81 10.42
C VAL A 21 8.66 8.72 10.66
N LEU A 22 8.99 7.50 10.27
CA LEU A 22 8.21 6.28 10.43
C LEU A 22 9.11 5.19 11.01
N ARG A 23 8.61 4.46 12.00
CA ARG A 23 9.16 3.18 12.46
C ARG A 23 8.09 2.10 12.37
N VAL A 24 8.40 1.01 11.69
CA VAL A 24 7.55 -0.17 11.56
C VAL A 24 8.14 -1.28 12.38
N PHE A 25 7.40 -1.77 13.37
CA PHE A 25 7.79 -2.94 14.15
C PHE A 25 7.12 -4.17 13.56
N ALA A 26 7.90 -5.20 13.26
CA ALA A 26 7.40 -6.54 12.95
C ALA A 26 7.50 -7.38 14.22
N LEU A 27 6.36 -7.89 14.70
CA LEU A 27 6.27 -8.54 16.01
C LEU A 27 5.64 -9.93 15.90
N LYS A 28 6.12 -10.84 16.75
CA LYS A 28 5.57 -12.18 16.98
C LYS A 28 4.85 -12.20 18.32
N VAL A 29 3.57 -12.58 18.33
CA VAL A 29 2.87 -12.95 19.57
C VAL A 29 3.58 -14.13 20.23
N ALA A 30 4.04 -13.96 21.47
CA ALA A 30 4.72 -14.98 22.26
C ALA A 30 3.82 -15.55 23.35
N GLN A 31 2.92 -14.74 23.93
CA GLN A 31 1.87 -15.18 24.84
C GLN A 31 0.57 -14.47 24.46
N ALA A 32 -0.44 -15.23 24.05
CA ALA A 32 -1.67 -14.71 23.43
C ALA A 32 -2.47 -13.78 24.34
N GLU A 33 -2.73 -14.17 25.59
CA GLU A 33 -3.47 -13.35 26.56
C GLU A 33 -2.74 -12.04 26.87
N ALA A 34 -1.43 -12.09 27.12
CA ALA A 34 -0.63 -10.91 27.39
C ALA A 34 -0.55 -9.99 26.16
N ALA A 35 -0.50 -10.54 24.94
CA ALA A 35 -0.56 -9.79 23.70
C ALA A 35 -1.92 -9.11 23.50
N ARG A 36 -3.03 -9.82 23.75
CA ARG A 36 -4.39 -9.25 23.75
C ARG A 36 -4.52 -8.09 24.75
N GLN A 37 -3.97 -8.25 25.97
CA GLN A 37 -3.93 -7.19 26.98
C GLN A 37 -3.07 -6.00 26.53
N PHE A 38 -1.91 -6.24 25.91
CA PHE A 38 -1.07 -5.18 25.36
C PHE A 38 -1.82 -4.37 24.30
N LEU A 39 -2.48 -5.04 23.34
CA LEU A 39 -3.28 -4.37 22.31
C LEU A 39 -4.43 -3.55 22.92
N GLY A 40 -5.11 -4.08 23.94
CA GLY A 40 -6.17 -3.37 24.66
C GLY A 40 -5.70 -2.06 25.31
N LYS A 41 -4.47 -2.04 25.86
CA LYS A 41 -3.88 -0.81 26.41
C LYS A 41 -3.67 0.29 25.38
N LEU A 42 -3.53 -0.06 24.09
CA LEU A 42 -3.36 0.95 23.03
C LEU A 42 -4.66 1.70 22.70
N VAL A 43 -5.83 1.27 23.22
CA VAL A 43 -7.15 1.84 22.86
C VAL A 43 -8.02 2.22 24.05
N ASN A 44 -7.49 2.12 25.28
CA ASN A 44 -8.24 2.39 26.51
C ASN A 44 -8.06 3.84 27.03
N GLY A 45 -7.11 4.60 26.49
CA GLY A 45 -6.89 6.00 26.86
C GLY A 45 -6.15 6.21 28.19
N GLU A 46 -5.64 5.16 28.83
CA GLU A 46 -5.07 5.26 30.19
C GLU A 46 -3.59 5.69 30.21
N SER A 47 -2.81 5.38 29.17
CA SER A 47 -1.37 5.67 29.13
C SER A 47 -0.82 5.73 27.70
N GLU A 48 0.21 6.54 27.45
CA GLU A 48 0.92 6.49 26.16
C GLU A 48 1.70 5.16 26.00
N PRO A 49 1.78 4.61 24.78
CA PRO A 49 1.21 5.14 23.54
C PRO A 49 -0.23 4.67 23.27
N GLN A 50 -1.00 5.51 22.56
CA GLN A 50 -2.37 5.22 22.13
C GLN A 50 -2.49 5.15 20.61
N LEU A 51 -3.45 4.35 20.13
CA LEU A 51 -3.84 4.25 18.74
C LEU A 51 -4.31 5.62 18.23
N ALA A 52 -3.72 6.08 17.14
CA ALA A 52 -4.15 7.29 16.47
C ALA A 52 -5.42 7.00 15.67
N THR A 53 -6.53 7.63 16.07
CA THR A 53 -7.82 7.52 15.37
C THR A 53 -8.01 8.68 14.39
N ALA A 54 -9.06 8.63 13.56
CA ALA A 54 -9.41 9.68 12.62
C ALA A 54 -10.09 10.89 13.27
N THR A 55 -10.16 10.93 14.61
CA THR A 55 -10.72 12.06 15.37
C THR A 55 -10.09 13.38 14.92
N ASP A 56 -10.90 14.43 14.87
CA ASP A 56 -10.40 15.77 14.59
C ASP A 56 -9.44 16.23 15.67
N TRP A 57 -8.38 16.91 15.23
CA TRP A 57 -7.35 17.44 16.10
C TRP A 57 -7.40 18.96 16.06
N THR A 58 -7.51 19.58 17.24
CA THR A 58 -7.23 21.01 17.39
C THR A 58 -5.73 21.27 17.38
N VAL A 59 -4.95 20.33 17.93
CA VAL A 59 -3.48 20.34 17.93
C VAL A 59 -3.01 19.00 17.37
N LYS A 60 -2.15 19.05 16.35
CA LYS A 60 -1.58 17.84 15.76
C LYS A 60 -0.80 17.04 16.82
N PRO A 61 -1.06 15.72 16.97
CA PRO A 61 -0.30 14.86 17.85
C PRO A 61 1.18 14.81 17.46
N SER A 62 2.07 14.71 18.44
CA SER A 62 3.52 14.58 18.18
C SER A 62 3.91 13.22 17.59
N TYR A 63 3.04 12.21 17.72
CA TYR A 63 3.16 10.89 17.11
C TYR A 63 1.78 10.35 16.71
N CYS A 64 1.77 9.37 15.81
CA CYS A 64 0.59 8.61 15.46
C CYS A 64 0.93 7.12 15.36
N LEU A 65 0.27 6.30 16.18
CA LEU A 65 0.46 4.85 16.21
C LEU A 65 -0.72 4.14 15.53
N ASN A 66 -0.44 3.19 14.65
CA ASN A 66 -1.44 2.33 14.01
C ASN A 66 -1.06 0.85 14.17
N VAL A 67 -2.06 -0.03 14.11
CA VAL A 67 -1.93 -1.46 14.32
C VAL A 67 -2.41 -2.21 13.09
N GLY A 68 -1.56 -3.06 12.53
CA GLY A 68 -1.93 -4.07 11.55
C GLY A 68 -1.78 -5.48 12.12
N LEU A 69 -2.75 -6.35 11.87
CA LEU A 69 -2.73 -7.75 12.28
C LEU A 69 -2.68 -8.63 11.03
N THR A 70 -1.74 -9.57 10.96
CA THR A 70 -1.77 -10.59 9.90
C THR A 70 -2.79 -11.66 10.25
N TYR A 71 -3.19 -12.50 9.29
CA TYR A 71 -4.07 -13.63 9.58
C TYR A 71 -3.46 -14.57 10.64
N ASN A 72 -2.17 -14.89 10.51
CA ASN A 72 -1.44 -15.68 11.50
C ASN A 72 -1.37 -14.97 12.86
N GLY A 73 -1.34 -13.64 12.88
CA GLY A 73 -1.47 -12.87 14.11
C GLY A 73 -2.83 -13.03 14.79
N LEU A 74 -3.93 -13.07 14.03
CA LEU A 74 -5.25 -13.37 14.58
C LEU A 74 -5.33 -14.80 15.12
N VAL A 75 -4.70 -15.76 14.46
CA VAL A 75 -4.55 -17.15 14.94
C VAL A 75 -3.74 -17.18 16.24
N ALA A 76 -2.60 -16.50 16.29
CA ALA A 76 -1.71 -16.47 17.45
C ALA A 76 -2.31 -15.69 18.64
N LEU A 77 -3.28 -14.80 18.39
CA LEU A 77 -4.10 -14.16 19.41
C LEU A 77 -5.28 -15.04 19.87
N GLU A 78 -5.39 -16.27 19.36
CA GLU A 78 -6.40 -17.28 19.72
C GLU A 78 -7.85 -16.83 19.46
N LEU A 79 -8.09 -16.12 18.36
CA LEU A 79 -9.45 -15.81 17.94
C LEU A 79 -10.23 -17.10 17.59
N PRO A 80 -11.56 -17.13 17.80
CA PRO A 80 -12.38 -18.29 17.48
C PRO A 80 -12.26 -18.71 16.00
N ALA A 81 -12.24 -20.01 15.73
CA ALA A 81 -12.14 -20.55 14.37
C ALA A 81 -13.25 -20.03 13.43
N SER A 82 -14.47 -19.83 13.94
CA SER A 82 -15.57 -19.23 13.19
C SER A 82 -15.30 -17.78 12.78
N SER A 83 -14.62 -17.00 13.63
CA SER A 83 -14.20 -15.64 13.30
C SER A 83 -13.09 -15.65 12.25
N LEU A 84 -12.09 -16.50 12.42
CA LEU A 84 -10.99 -16.65 11.47
C LEU A 84 -11.50 -17.04 10.07
N ALA A 85 -12.44 -17.99 9.98
CA ALA A 85 -13.04 -18.43 8.72
C ALA A 85 -13.88 -17.36 8.00
N SER A 86 -14.19 -16.24 8.65
CA SER A 86 -14.96 -15.14 8.05
C SER A 86 -14.11 -14.10 7.30
N PHE A 87 -12.78 -14.22 7.36
CA PHE A 87 -11.87 -13.32 6.65
C PHE A 87 -11.69 -13.71 5.18
N PRO A 88 -11.35 -12.75 4.28
CA PRO A 88 -11.10 -13.03 2.87
C PRO A 88 -9.92 -13.98 2.64
N ASP A 89 -10.03 -14.84 1.63
CA ASP A 89 -9.02 -15.87 1.30
C ASP A 89 -7.64 -15.29 1.03
N GLU A 90 -7.53 -14.16 0.33
CA GLU A 90 -6.25 -13.53 0.01
C GLU A 90 -5.54 -13.00 1.26
N PHE A 91 -6.29 -12.50 2.24
CA PHE A 91 -5.75 -12.07 3.53
C PHE A 91 -5.34 -13.28 4.36
N ALA A 92 -6.16 -14.34 4.36
CA ALA A 92 -5.86 -15.60 5.06
C ALA A 92 -4.60 -16.29 4.52
N ALA A 93 -4.40 -16.26 3.20
CA ALA A 93 -3.21 -16.80 2.55
C ALA A 93 -1.95 -15.97 2.87
N GLY A 94 -2.07 -14.64 3.00
CA GLY A 94 -0.98 -13.74 3.34
C GLY A 94 -0.05 -13.41 2.17
N ALA A 95 0.75 -12.35 2.33
CA ALA A 95 1.52 -11.76 1.25
C ALA A 95 2.53 -12.73 0.59
N ALA A 96 3.21 -13.58 1.37
CA ALA A 96 4.19 -14.51 0.83
C ALA A 96 3.56 -15.55 -0.12
N ALA A 97 2.41 -16.13 0.25
CA ALA A 97 1.69 -17.07 -0.62
C ALA A 97 1.06 -16.37 -1.84
N ARG A 98 0.89 -15.05 -1.79
CA ARG A 98 0.30 -14.22 -2.84
C ARG A 98 1.35 -13.49 -3.69
N ALA A 99 2.63 -13.67 -3.40
CA ALA A 99 3.73 -12.91 -4.00
C ALA A 99 3.77 -13.00 -5.54
N GLU A 100 3.73 -14.22 -6.09
CA GLU A 100 3.79 -14.42 -7.55
C GLU A 100 2.64 -13.69 -8.27
N ARG A 101 1.44 -13.64 -7.66
CA ARG A 101 0.29 -12.94 -8.24
C ARG A 101 0.55 -11.46 -8.44
N VAL A 102 1.28 -10.83 -7.53
CA VAL A 102 1.59 -9.38 -7.60
C VAL A 102 2.91 -9.08 -8.31
N GLY A 103 3.53 -10.10 -8.93
CA GLY A 103 4.80 -9.97 -9.64
C GLY A 103 6.04 -10.00 -8.74
N ASP A 104 5.90 -10.47 -7.50
CA ASP A 104 7.05 -10.69 -6.60
C ASP A 104 7.68 -12.05 -6.93
N THR A 105 8.44 -12.07 -8.03
CA THR A 105 9.19 -13.22 -8.57
C THR A 105 10.68 -12.90 -8.58
N GLY A 106 11.54 -13.88 -8.93
CA GLY A 106 13.00 -13.68 -8.98
C GLY A 106 13.54 -13.09 -7.69
N ASP A 107 14.33 -12.01 -7.77
CA ASP A 107 14.91 -11.30 -6.61
C ASP A 107 13.86 -10.71 -5.65
N SER A 108 12.63 -10.49 -6.13
CA SER A 108 11.50 -10.03 -5.31
C SER A 108 10.74 -11.19 -4.63
N SER A 109 11.11 -12.44 -4.90
CA SER A 109 10.44 -13.62 -4.34
C SER A 109 10.54 -13.67 -2.81
N PRO A 110 9.53 -14.23 -2.09
CA PRO A 110 9.55 -14.39 -0.64
C PRO A 110 10.79 -15.08 -0.06
N VAL A 111 11.47 -15.92 -0.85
CA VAL A 111 12.72 -16.58 -0.42
C VAL A 111 13.87 -15.59 -0.18
N HIS A 112 13.79 -14.38 -0.75
CA HIS A 112 14.76 -13.29 -0.59
C HIS A 112 14.26 -12.20 0.35
N TRP A 113 13.05 -12.33 0.92
CA TRP A 113 12.53 -11.33 1.84
C TRP A 113 13.32 -11.33 3.14
N LYS A 114 13.68 -10.13 3.58
CA LYS A 114 14.52 -9.90 4.74
C LYS A 114 13.71 -10.04 6.02
N SER A 115 14.43 -10.13 7.14
CA SER A 115 13.89 -9.83 8.46
C SER A 115 12.66 -10.65 8.86
N GLN A 116 12.59 -11.90 8.39
CA GLN A 116 11.48 -12.82 8.67
C GLN A 116 10.11 -12.32 8.19
N LEU A 117 10.05 -11.39 7.22
CA LEU A 117 8.78 -10.86 6.71
C LEU A 117 7.95 -11.90 5.94
N ALA A 118 8.59 -12.95 5.40
CA ALA A 118 7.91 -14.11 4.83
C ALA A 118 7.55 -15.19 5.86
N SER A 119 7.95 -15.01 7.13
CA SER A 119 7.73 -16.01 8.17
C SER A 119 6.27 -16.07 8.60
N ALA A 120 5.80 -17.27 8.94
CA ALA A 120 4.50 -17.46 9.58
C ALA A 120 4.42 -16.76 10.95
N ASP A 121 5.57 -16.49 11.58
CA ASP A 121 5.70 -15.81 12.87
C ASP A 121 5.43 -14.29 12.81
N LEU A 122 5.29 -13.70 11.62
CA LEU A 122 4.92 -12.30 11.48
C LEU A 122 3.45 -12.12 11.85
N HIS A 123 3.18 -11.66 13.07
CA HIS A 123 1.84 -11.61 13.66
C HIS A 123 1.25 -10.20 13.70
N ILE A 124 2.04 -9.22 14.15
CA ILE A 124 1.59 -7.84 14.37
C ILE A 124 2.57 -6.89 13.70
N LEU A 125 2.04 -5.87 13.02
CA LEU A 125 2.81 -4.71 12.60
C LEU A 125 2.33 -3.47 13.32
N LEU A 126 3.25 -2.74 13.96
CA LEU A 126 2.98 -1.42 14.53
C LEU A 126 3.60 -0.35 13.65
N PHE A 127 2.82 0.66 13.27
CA PHE A 127 3.27 1.79 12.45
C PHE A 127 3.31 3.05 13.29
N LEU A 128 4.51 3.45 13.70
CA LEU A 128 4.73 4.63 14.51
C LEU A 128 5.26 5.77 13.62
N PHE A 129 4.39 6.73 13.33
CA PHE A 129 4.78 8.01 12.75
C PHE A 129 5.12 8.99 13.87
N ALA A 130 6.11 9.84 13.68
CA ALA A 130 6.44 10.90 14.64
C ALA A 130 6.87 12.19 13.95
N GLU A 131 6.73 13.32 14.65
CA GLU A 131 7.17 14.64 14.15
C GLU A 131 8.69 14.81 14.21
N THR A 132 9.36 14.12 15.13
CA THR A 132 10.81 14.21 15.34
C THR A 132 11.40 12.86 15.75
N GLU A 133 12.72 12.69 15.55
CA GLU A 133 13.48 11.54 16.05
C GLU A 133 13.35 11.36 17.56
N GLY A 134 13.41 12.46 18.34
CA GLY A 134 13.30 12.39 19.79
C GLY A 134 11.95 11.83 20.26
N VAL A 135 10.87 12.18 19.56
CA VAL A 135 9.54 11.59 19.83
C VAL A 135 9.51 10.13 19.42
N LEU A 136 10.08 9.78 18.25
CA LEU A 136 10.15 8.40 17.77
C LEU A 136 10.83 7.48 18.79
N GLU A 137 11.98 7.86 19.31
CA GLU A 137 12.72 7.06 20.30
C GLU A 137 12.00 6.94 21.63
N ARG A 138 11.43 8.04 22.13
CA ARG A 138 10.66 8.04 23.37
C ARG A 138 9.48 7.06 23.30
N ILE A 139 8.68 7.15 22.24
CA ILE A 139 7.50 6.28 22.06
C ILE A 139 7.94 4.83 21.79
N THR A 140 9.06 4.63 21.09
CA THR A 140 9.64 3.28 20.89
C THR A 140 10.03 2.62 22.21
N GLY A 141 10.67 3.34 23.12
CA GLY A 141 11.01 2.83 24.45
C GLY A 141 9.77 2.43 25.25
N GLN A 142 8.71 3.23 25.17
CA GLN A 142 7.42 2.92 25.81
C GLN A 142 6.75 1.69 25.19
N LEU A 143 6.72 1.56 23.85
CA LEU A 143 6.20 0.37 23.17
C LEU A 143 6.97 -0.89 23.59
N ARG A 144 8.31 -0.87 23.49
CA ARG A 144 9.17 -1.99 23.89
C ARG A 144 8.93 -2.41 25.33
N THR A 145 8.80 -1.46 26.24
CA THR A 145 8.46 -1.74 27.64
C THR A 145 7.08 -2.39 27.76
N GLY A 146 6.09 -1.84 27.05
CA GLY A 146 4.71 -2.33 27.06
C GLY A 146 4.58 -3.78 26.62
N TYR A 147 5.21 -4.14 25.50
CA TYR A 147 5.06 -5.48 24.92
C TYR A 147 6.10 -6.51 25.37
N SER A 148 7.23 -6.06 25.93
CA SER A 148 8.16 -6.95 26.62
C SER A 148 7.65 -7.33 28.01
N SER A 149 6.74 -6.52 28.59
CA SER A 149 6.10 -6.85 29.86
C SER A 149 5.36 -8.18 29.75
N ARG A 150 5.62 -9.09 30.69
CA ARG A 150 5.09 -10.48 30.71
C ARG A 150 5.43 -11.32 29.46
N GLY A 151 6.38 -10.88 28.63
CA GLY A 151 6.76 -11.59 27.40
C GLY A 151 5.62 -11.68 26.39
N ALA A 152 4.78 -10.64 26.29
CA ALA A 152 3.58 -10.65 25.44
C ALA A 152 3.92 -10.87 23.96
N VAL A 153 4.90 -10.13 23.44
CA VAL A 153 5.36 -10.24 22.06
C VAL A 153 6.89 -10.21 21.99
N ALA A 154 7.45 -10.82 20.96
CA ALA A 154 8.84 -10.71 20.58
C ALA A 154 8.99 -9.80 19.35
N GLU A 155 10.02 -8.96 19.33
CA GLU A 155 10.38 -8.13 18.18
C GLU A 155 11.17 -8.97 17.16
N LEU A 156 10.63 -9.13 15.95
CA LEU A 156 11.30 -9.82 14.85
C LEU A 156 12.25 -8.88 14.11
N SER A 157 11.77 -7.67 13.83
CA SER A 157 12.55 -6.63 13.16
C SER A 157 11.93 -5.25 13.32
N VAL A 158 12.73 -4.25 12.97
CA VAL A 158 12.31 -2.85 12.87
C VAL A 158 12.77 -2.29 11.53
N HIS A 159 11.88 -1.54 10.89
CA HIS A 159 12.14 -0.87 9.62
C HIS A 159 11.82 0.61 9.74
N GLU A 160 12.68 1.46 9.19
CA GLU A 160 12.59 2.89 9.40
C GLU A 160 12.52 3.66 8.09
N GLY A 161 11.59 4.61 8.04
CA GLY A 161 11.44 5.53 6.94
C GLY A 161 11.68 6.97 7.38
N ARG A 162 12.23 7.78 6.47
CA ARG A 162 12.47 9.21 6.63
C ARG A 162 12.06 9.95 5.35
N SER A 163 11.37 11.07 5.49
CA SER A 163 11.11 11.96 4.36
C SER A 163 12.41 12.43 3.73
N LEU A 164 12.50 12.35 2.41
CA LEU A 164 13.57 13.00 1.66
C LEU A 164 13.23 14.48 1.41
N PRO A 165 14.25 15.33 1.16
CA PRO A 165 14.04 16.72 0.79
C PRO A 165 13.01 16.88 -0.34
N GLY A 166 12.11 17.85 -0.20
CA GLY A 166 11.08 18.13 -1.21
C GLY A 166 9.95 17.09 -1.30
N ASN A 167 9.83 16.17 -0.33
CA ASN A 167 8.89 15.03 -0.36
C ASN A 167 9.10 14.13 -1.59
N ALA A 168 10.36 13.91 -1.96
CA ALA A 168 10.74 13.04 -3.05
C ALA A 168 10.82 11.56 -2.64
N ALA A 169 10.64 10.66 -3.60
CA ALA A 169 11.11 9.27 -3.55
C ALA A 169 12.53 9.18 -4.15
N HIS A 170 13.19 8.02 -4.05
CA HIS A 170 14.61 7.89 -4.41
C HIS A 170 14.93 8.02 -5.90
N PHE A 171 13.94 7.81 -6.79
CA PHE A 171 14.08 8.15 -8.22
C PHE A 171 13.93 9.66 -8.51
N GLY A 172 13.83 10.52 -7.48
CA GLY A 172 13.75 11.97 -7.60
C GLY A 172 12.34 12.53 -7.81
N TYR A 173 11.32 11.68 -7.98
CA TYR A 173 9.94 12.14 -8.13
C TYR A 173 9.36 12.60 -6.80
N ARG A 174 8.78 13.79 -6.77
CA ARG A 174 7.89 14.21 -5.69
C ARG A 174 6.66 13.29 -5.63
N ASP A 175 6.27 12.85 -4.44
CA ASP A 175 5.13 11.95 -4.21
C ASP A 175 4.06 12.61 -3.30
N GLY A 176 2.92 11.93 -3.13
CA GLY A 176 1.85 12.31 -2.20
C GLY A 176 0.72 13.13 -2.81
N PHE A 177 0.65 13.27 -4.14
CA PHE A 177 -0.32 14.14 -4.82
C PHE A 177 -1.75 13.57 -4.85
N ALA A 178 -1.92 12.40 -5.45
CA ALA A 178 -3.23 11.82 -5.74
C ALA A 178 -3.64 10.85 -4.64
N GLN A 179 -4.58 11.27 -3.81
CA GLN A 179 -5.23 10.46 -2.77
C GLN A 179 -6.74 10.59 -2.95
N PRO A 180 -7.51 9.50 -2.82
CA PRO A 180 -8.96 9.55 -3.00
C PRO A 180 -9.62 10.42 -1.92
N THR A 181 -10.51 11.31 -2.34
CA THR A 181 -11.45 11.94 -1.40
C THR A 181 -12.55 10.94 -1.04
N ILE A 182 -12.79 10.70 0.25
CA ILE A 182 -13.75 9.70 0.73
C ILE A 182 -15.05 10.39 1.16
N ASP A 183 -16.20 9.85 0.76
CA ASP A 183 -17.52 10.31 1.22
C ASP A 183 -17.69 10.04 2.72
N GLY A 184 -18.10 11.07 3.47
CA GLY A 184 -18.09 11.05 4.93
C GLY A 184 -16.71 11.13 5.57
N GLY A 185 -15.63 11.15 4.78
CA GLY A 185 -14.26 11.25 5.27
C GLY A 185 -13.83 12.67 5.61
N LEU A 186 -12.56 12.80 5.97
CA LEU A 186 -11.95 14.08 6.31
C LEU A 186 -11.59 14.88 5.05
N PRO A 187 -11.50 16.24 5.14
CA PRO A 187 -11.03 17.07 4.05
C PRO A 187 -9.64 16.62 3.57
N PRO A 188 -9.43 16.45 2.25
CA PRO A 188 -8.14 16.05 1.73
C PRO A 188 -7.13 17.20 1.84
N LEU A 189 -5.86 16.87 2.05
CA LEU A 189 -4.78 17.88 2.07
C LEU A 189 -4.54 18.51 0.68
N MET A 190 -4.72 17.70 -0.36
CA MET A 190 -4.57 18.09 -1.77
C MET A 190 -5.92 17.87 -2.48
N PRO A 191 -6.36 18.78 -3.36
CA PRO A 191 -7.58 18.58 -4.13
C PRO A 191 -7.55 17.29 -4.96
N ASP A 192 -8.65 16.54 -4.91
CA ASP A 192 -8.94 15.45 -5.84
C ASP A 192 -10.08 15.89 -6.74
N VAL A 193 -9.83 15.95 -8.04
CA VAL A 193 -10.84 16.32 -9.04
C VAL A 193 -11.72 15.14 -9.43
N LEU A 194 -11.37 13.93 -9.01
CA LEU A 194 -12.19 12.75 -9.28
C LEU A 194 -13.41 12.70 -8.35
N PRO A 195 -14.48 11.99 -8.74
CA PRO A 195 -15.62 11.75 -7.87
C PRO A 195 -15.21 11.16 -6.51
N LYS A 196 -15.90 11.59 -5.45
CA LYS A 196 -15.66 11.05 -4.10
C LYS A 196 -15.83 9.53 -4.11
N ALA A 197 -14.93 8.84 -3.42
CA ALA A 197 -15.05 7.43 -3.12
C ALA A 197 -16.15 7.16 -2.12
N PRO A 198 -16.99 6.14 -2.33
CA PRO A 198 -17.85 5.68 -1.25
C PRO A 198 -16.98 5.16 -0.10
N ALA A 199 -17.42 5.35 1.14
CA ALA A 199 -16.67 4.92 2.32
C ALA A 199 -16.33 3.42 2.28
N GLY A 200 -17.21 2.60 1.70
CA GLY A 200 -17.03 1.16 1.57
C GLY A 200 -15.97 0.73 0.55
N GLU A 201 -15.33 1.65 -0.16
CA GLU A 201 -14.10 1.38 -0.93
C GLU A 201 -12.87 1.25 0.02
N PHE A 202 -12.98 1.76 1.25
CA PHE A 202 -11.87 1.81 2.23
C PHE A 202 -12.23 1.32 3.64
N LEU A 203 -13.51 1.19 3.98
CA LEU A 203 -13.99 0.81 5.32
C LEU A 203 -15.04 -0.31 5.26
N LEU A 204 -14.87 -1.33 6.09
CA LEU A 204 -15.79 -2.47 6.16
C LEU A 204 -17.17 -2.10 6.74
N GLY A 205 -18.21 -2.60 6.05
CA GLY A 205 -19.63 -2.46 6.40
C GLY A 205 -20.34 -1.22 5.81
N TYR A 206 -19.72 -0.56 4.84
CA TYR A 206 -20.31 0.54 4.09
C TYR A 206 -20.49 0.15 2.61
N PRO A 207 -21.42 0.79 1.86
CA PRO A 207 -21.56 0.57 0.43
C PRO A 207 -20.25 0.83 -0.31
N SER A 208 -19.88 -0.09 -1.20
CA SER A 208 -18.63 -0.07 -1.95
C SER A 208 -18.76 0.75 -3.25
N GLN A 209 -17.68 0.77 -4.04
CA GLN A 209 -17.62 1.31 -5.40
C GLN A 209 -18.39 0.49 -6.44
N TYR A 210 -18.92 -0.68 -6.06
CA TYR A 210 -19.76 -1.52 -6.89
C TYR A 210 -21.24 -1.35 -6.49
N SER A 211 -22.12 -1.25 -7.49
CA SER A 211 -23.56 -1.06 -7.26
C SER A 211 -24.11 -2.15 -6.37
N ASP A 212 -24.88 -1.75 -5.35
CA ASP A 212 -25.62 -2.64 -4.45
C ASP A 212 -24.73 -3.70 -3.75
N PHE A 213 -23.45 -3.39 -3.59
CA PHE A 213 -22.47 -4.29 -3.00
C PHE A 213 -21.79 -3.65 -1.79
N THR A 214 -21.67 -4.44 -0.72
CA THR A 214 -20.88 -4.13 0.48
C THR A 214 -19.99 -5.34 0.75
N TYR A 215 -18.70 -5.09 0.98
CA TYR A 215 -17.76 -6.15 1.29
C TYR A 215 -18.13 -6.87 2.60
N PRO A 216 -17.99 -8.21 2.68
CA PRO A 216 -18.27 -8.97 3.88
C PRO A 216 -17.46 -8.45 5.08
N VAL A 217 -18.14 -8.28 6.21
CA VAL A 217 -17.51 -7.88 7.48
C VAL A 217 -17.17 -9.15 8.26
N PRO A 218 -15.92 -9.33 8.73
CA PRO A 218 -15.57 -10.42 9.62
C PRO A 218 -16.50 -10.50 10.85
N THR A 219 -16.88 -11.71 11.25
CA THR A 219 -17.85 -11.95 12.30
C THR A 219 -17.19 -12.28 13.65
N PRO A 220 -17.69 -11.76 14.78
CA PRO A 220 -18.85 -10.88 14.91
C PRO A 220 -18.56 -9.46 14.39
N ALA A 221 -19.59 -8.66 14.11
CA ALA A 221 -19.40 -7.31 13.54
C ALA A 221 -18.44 -6.42 14.34
N ALA A 222 -18.35 -6.62 15.66
CA ALA A 222 -17.38 -5.93 16.53
C ALA A 222 -15.91 -6.18 16.14
N LEU A 223 -15.59 -7.29 15.47
CA LEU A 223 -14.25 -7.63 14.98
C LEU A 223 -13.90 -6.94 13.67
N GLY A 224 -14.88 -6.75 12.78
CA GLY A 224 -14.63 -6.32 11.40
C GLY A 224 -15.05 -4.89 11.06
N ARG A 225 -16.12 -4.36 11.67
CA ARG A 225 -16.74 -3.08 11.29
C ARG A 225 -15.73 -1.94 11.42
N ASN A 226 -15.75 -1.00 10.47
CA ASN A 226 -14.85 0.17 10.44
C ASN A 226 -13.35 -0.17 10.28
N GLY A 227 -13.02 -1.45 10.10
CA GLY A 227 -11.68 -1.89 9.72
C GLY A 227 -11.43 -1.75 8.22
N SER A 228 -10.19 -2.00 7.83
CA SER A 228 -9.71 -2.01 6.45
C SER A 228 -8.63 -3.06 6.26
N PHE A 229 -8.05 -3.18 5.07
CA PHE A 229 -6.86 -3.98 4.82
C PHE A 229 -5.71 -3.14 4.27
N MET A 230 -4.50 -3.64 4.42
CA MET A 230 -3.31 -2.99 3.92
C MET A 230 -2.29 -4.00 3.41
N ALA A 231 -1.71 -3.71 2.25
CA ALA A 231 -0.45 -4.31 1.83
C ALA A 231 0.70 -3.40 2.28
N PHE A 232 1.49 -3.89 3.25
CA PHE A 232 2.78 -3.30 3.61
C PHE A 232 3.87 -3.88 2.74
N ARG A 233 4.83 -3.06 2.29
CA ARG A 233 5.94 -3.48 1.44
C ARG A 233 7.24 -2.76 1.73
N ILE A 234 8.36 -3.47 1.62
CA ILE A 234 9.71 -2.92 1.58
C ILE A 234 10.20 -3.02 0.13
N LEU A 235 10.29 -1.86 -0.52
CA LEU A 235 10.59 -1.74 -1.95
C LEU A 235 11.96 -1.08 -2.12
N ALA A 236 13.01 -1.87 -2.30
CA ALA A 236 14.33 -1.35 -2.64
C ALA A 236 14.32 -0.72 -4.04
N GLN A 237 15.04 0.39 -4.22
CA GLN A 237 15.08 1.14 -5.46
C GLN A 237 16.52 1.23 -5.97
N ASP A 238 16.75 0.67 -7.16
CA ASP A 238 18.02 0.80 -7.88
C ASP A 238 18.08 2.14 -8.62
N CYS A 239 18.44 3.19 -7.89
CA CYS A 239 18.59 4.52 -8.47
C CYS A 239 19.68 4.57 -9.52
N HIS A 240 20.78 3.84 -9.33
CA HIS A 240 21.88 3.86 -10.28
C HIS A 240 21.47 3.25 -11.61
N GLY A 241 20.89 2.05 -11.58
CA GLY A 241 20.37 1.39 -12.78
C GLY A 241 19.29 2.21 -13.47
N PHE A 242 18.41 2.87 -12.70
CA PHE A 242 17.42 3.79 -13.27
C PHE A 242 18.07 4.96 -14.01
N GLU A 243 19.08 5.62 -13.43
CA GLU A 243 19.77 6.74 -14.09
C GLU A 243 20.60 6.31 -15.31
N GLN A 244 21.20 5.13 -15.27
CA GLN A 244 21.88 4.54 -16.42
C GLN A 244 20.91 4.26 -17.55
N PHE A 245 19.76 3.65 -17.25
CA PHE A 245 18.70 3.42 -18.22
C PHE A 245 18.24 4.71 -18.90
N LEU A 246 17.99 5.76 -18.12
CA LEU A 246 17.58 7.05 -18.67
C LEU A 246 18.63 7.66 -19.60
N THR A 247 19.91 7.52 -19.26
CA THR A 247 21.03 8.00 -20.09
C THR A 247 21.09 7.25 -21.43
N GLU A 248 21.00 5.93 -21.39
CA GLU A 248 21.02 5.11 -22.60
C GLU A 248 19.78 5.34 -23.47
N ALA A 249 18.59 5.41 -22.87
CA ALA A 249 17.35 5.71 -23.57
C ALA A 249 17.39 7.10 -24.26
N ALA A 250 18.01 8.10 -23.62
CA ALA A 250 18.21 9.42 -24.21
C ALA A 250 19.12 9.36 -25.45
N HIS A 251 20.24 8.63 -25.37
CA HIS A 251 21.13 8.42 -26.51
C HIS A 251 20.43 7.70 -27.68
N GLN A 252 19.67 6.65 -27.40
CA GLN A 252 18.98 5.85 -28.42
C GLN A 252 17.86 6.61 -29.13
N THR A 253 17.14 7.47 -28.41
CA THR A 253 15.95 8.14 -28.93
C THR A 253 16.18 9.59 -29.37
N GLY A 254 17.25 10.22 -28.88
CA GLY A 254 17.50 11.66 -29.02
C GLY A 254 16.57 12.54 -28.18
N PHE A 255 15.77 11.96 -27.27
CA PHE A 255 14.95 12.73 -26.33
C PHE A 255 15.78 13.21 -25.14
N ASP A 256 15.32 14.31 -24.55
CA ASP A 256 15.84 14.77 -23.27
C ASP A 256 15.62 13.70 -22.19
N ARG A 257 16.64 13.52 -21.35
CA ARG A 257 16.65 12.49 -20.30
C ARG A 257 15.54 12.71 -19.27
N GLU A 258 15.27 13.95 -18.88
CA GLU A 258 14.21 14.27 -17.94
C GLU A 258 12.82 14.16 -18.57
N LEU A 259 12.69 14.41 -19.88
CA LEU A 259 11.45 14.09 -20.58
C LEU A 259 11.18 12.58 -20.56
N ILE A 260 12.19 11.72 -20.77
CA ILE A 260 12.01 10.26 -20.67
C ILE A 260 11.56 9.87 -19.26
N ALA A 261 12.24 10.36 -18.21
CA ALA A 261 11.84 10.14 -16.83
C ALA A 261 10.37 10.56 -16.61
N ALA A 262 10.00 11.76 -17.05
CA ALA A 262 8.65 12.27 -16.94
C ALA A 262 7.63 11.38 -17.68
N LYS A 263 7.98 10.82 -18.85
CA LYS A 263 7.14 9.90 -19.63
C LYS A 263 6.99 8.56 -18.93
N LEU A 264 8.01 8.01 -18.27
CA LEU A 264 7.89 6.76 -17.51
C LEU A 264 6.94 6.93 -16.31
N CYS A 265 7.08 8.03 -15.57
CA CYS A 265 6.27 8.28 -14.38
C CYS A 265 4.85 8.79 -14.74
N GLY A 266 4.74 9.68 -15.72
CA GLY A 266 3.56 10.50 -16.01
C GLY A 266 3.60 11.89 -15.35
N ARG A 267 4.68 12.19 -14.61
CA ARG A 267 4.99 13.47 -13.98
C ARG A 267 6.48 13.76 -14.13
N TRP A 268 6.82 15.03 -14.31
CA TRP A 268 8.17 15.53 -14.08
C TRP A 268 8.59 15.26 -12.64
N ARG A 269 9.90 15.16 -12.38
CA ARG A 269 10.44 14.90 -11.03
C ARG A 269 9.98 15.92 -9.99
N ASN A 270 9.81 17.20 -10.38
CA ASN A 270 9.25 18.22 -9.50
C ASN A 270 7.76 18.01 -9.15
N GLY A 271 7.06 17.09 -9.84
CA GLY A 271 5.67 16.70 -9.60
C GLY A 271 4.66 17.28 -10.59
N VAL A 272 5.06 18.16 -11.50
CA VAL A 272 4.17 18.70 -12.56
C VAL A 272 3.70 17.54 -13.46
N PRO A 273 2.39 17.32 -13.67
CA PRO A 273 1.90 16.23 -14.51
C PRO A 273 2.04 16.54 -16.00
N LEU A 274 2.41 15.53 -16.79
CA LEU A 274 2.51 15.65 -18.24
C LEU A 274 1.19 16.06 -18.91
N SER A 275 0.05 15.73 -18.30
CA SER A 275 -1.26 16.14 -18.82
C SER A 275 -1.45 17.66 -18.82
N LEU A 276 -0.84 18.37 -17.85
CA LEU A 276 -0.92 19.83 -17.75
C LEU A 276 0.25 20.52 -18.47
N SER A 277 1.47 19.98 -18.34
CA SER A 277 2.67 20.52 -19.01
C SER A 277 3.46 19.38 -19.66
N PRO A 278 3.17 19.03 -20.93
CA PRO A 278 3.74 17.87 -21.59
C PRO A 278 5.21 18.03 -21.99
N ASP A 279 5.68 19.27 -22.12
CA ASP A 279 6.96 19.59 -22.74
C ASP A 279 7.95 20.27 -21.77
N SER A 280 7.52 20.62 -20.54
CA SER A 280 8.42 21.19 -19.53
C SER A 280 7.91 21.00 -18.10
N ALA A 281 8.83 21.04 -17.13
CA ALA A 281 8.54 20.97 -15.70
C ALA A 281 8.06 22.32 -15.12
N ASP A 282 7.05 22.94 -15.75
CA ASP A 282 6.61 24.33 -15.50
C ASP A 282 6.20 24.60 -14.04
N GLU A 283 7.05 25.31 -13.30
CA GLU A 283 6.84 25.63 -11.89
C GLU A 283 5.74 26.65 -11.64
N ARG A 284 5.23 27.32 -12.67
CA ARG A 284 4.05 28.20 -12.57
C ARG A 284 2.79 27.42 -12.20
N ILE A 285 2.78 26.10 -12.43
CA ILE A 285 1.72 25.21 -11.95
C ILE A 285 1.96 24.94 -10.45
N LEU A 286 1.14 25.59 -9.63
CA LEU A 286 1.22 25.53 -8.17
C LEU A 286 0.94 24.12 -7.66
N LEU A 287 1.45 23.80 -6.47
CA LEU A 287 1.43 22.43 -5.93
C LEU A 287 0.01 21.85 -5.90
N GLU A 288 -0.95 22.64 -5.40
CA GLU A 288 -2.37 22.34 -5.26
C GLU A 288 -3.08 22.10 -6.60
N GLN A 289 -2.53 22.60 -7.70
CA GLN A 289 -3.07 22.42 -9.05
C GLN A 289 -2.51 21.17 -9.74
N ARG A 290 -1.43 20.56 -9.21
CA ARG A 290 -0.73 19.44 -9.87
C ARG A 290 -1.53 18.14 -9.90
N ASN A 291 -2.69 18.08 -9.24
CA ASN A 291 -3.61 16.95 -9.39
C ASN A 291 -4.88 17.28 -10.19
N SER A 292 -5.06 18.55 -10.58
CA SER A 292 -6.25 19.08 -11.26
C SER A 292 -6.22 18.81 -12.77
N PHE A 293 -6.25 17.54 -13.15
CA PHE A 293 -6.33 17.11 -14.54
C PHE A 293 -7.17 15.85 -14.70
N ASP A 294 -7.52 15.54 -15.93
CA ASP A 294 -7.93 14.20 -16.34
C ASP A 294 -7.18 13.88 -17.64
N TYR A 295 -7.16 12.62 -18.06
CA TYR A 295 -6.54 12.25 -19.34
C TYR A 295 -7.48 12.44 -20.51
N VAL A 296 -8.78 12.59 -20.25
CA VAL A 296 -9.84 12.80 -21.24
C VAL A 296 -10.92 13.70 -20.62
N PRO A 297 -11.72 14.41 -21.43
CA PRO A 297 -12.92 15.09 -20.93
C PRO A 297 -13.81 14.15 -20.12
N SER A 298 -14.27 14.62 -18.97
CA SER A 298 -15.18 13.92 -18.05
C SER A 298 -16.13 14.91 -17.39
N ASP A 299 -17.17 14.43 -16.69
CA ASP A 299 -18.12 15.30 -16.00
C ASP A 299 -17.44 16.21 -14.97
N SER A 300 -16.39 15.71 -14.31
CA SER A 300 -15.62 16.48 -13.32
C SER A 300 -14.61 17.44 -13.96
N MET A 301 -14.15 17.16 -15.18
CA MET A 301 -13.12 17.93 -15.89
C MET A 301 -13.47 18.03 -17.39
N PRO A 302 -14.52 18.79 -17.77
CA PRO A 302 -15.00 18.84 -19.16
C PRO A 302 -13.98 19.46 -20.12
N ASP A 303 -13.14 20.38 -19.63
CA ASP A 303 -12.12 21.07 -20.41
C ASP A 303 -10.76 20.34 -20.42
N ALA A 304 -10.70 19.11 -19.89
CA ALA A 304 -9.47 18.31 -19.95
C ALA A 304 -9.06 18.06 -21.41
N TYR A 305 -7.75 18.10 -21.67
CA TYR A 305 -7.23 17.74 -22.98
C TYR A 305 -7.55 16.27 -23.29
N ASP A 306 -8.11 15.98 -24.46
CA ASP A 306 -8.36 14.61 -24.91
C ASP A 306 -7.04 13.90 -25.28
N ASP A 307 -6.44 13.24 -24.29
CA ASP A 307 -5.23 12.44 -24.42
C ASP A 307 -5.52 10.93 -24.54
N ARG A 308 -6.62 10.53 -25.18
CA ARG A 308 -6.95 9.10 -25.44
C ARG A 308 -5.83 8.34 -26.16
N ARG A 309 -5.00 9.05 -26.92
CA ARG A 309 -3.87 8.48 -27.67
C ARG A 309 -2.56 8.45 -26.88
N GLY A 310 -2.50 9.08 -25.70
CA GLY A 310 -1.31 9.14 -24.86
C GLY A 310 -0.15 9.95 -25.46
N TYR A 311 -0.46 11.02 -26.19
CA TYR A 311 0.56 11.91 -26.76
C TYR A 311 1.17 12.82 -25.69
N ARG A 312 0.37 13.29 -24.72
CA ARG A 312 0.88 14.07 -23.58
C ARG A 312 1.46 13.13 -22.51
N CYS A 313 0.64 12.26 -21.94
CA CYS A 313 1.04 11.28 -20.95
C CYS A 313 0.88 9.87 -21.53
N PRO A 314 1.96 9.12 -21.82
CA PRO A 314 1.84 7.77 -22.36
C PRO A 314 0.87 6.90 -21.55
N LEU A 315 0.12 6.05 -22.24
CA LEU A 315 -0.80 5.11 -21.59
C LEU A 315 -0.09 4.22 -20.57
N GLY A 316 1.16 3.87 -20.86
CA GLY A 316 1.98 3.02 -19.99
C GLY A 316 2.63 3.73 -18.82
N SER A 317 2.51 5.06 -18.70
CA SER A 317 3.11 5.81 -17.59
C SER A 317 2.60 5.31 -16.24
N HIS A 318 3.48 5.24 -15.25
CA HIS A 318 3.18 4.69 -13.93
C HIS A 318 1.86 5.23 -13.33
N ILE A 319 1.72 6.56 -13.22
CA ILE A 319 0.52 7.14 -12.62
C ILE A 319 -0.75 6.97 -13.47
N ARG A 320 -0.62 6.70 -14.78
CA ARG A 320 -1.74 6.47 -15.69
C ARG A 320 -2.17 5.02 -15.68
N ARG A 321 -1.24 4.08 -15.47
CA ARG A 321 -1.55 2.68 -15.19
C ARG A 321 -2.21 2.52 -13.84
N MET A 322 -1.60 3.05 -12.78
CA MET A 322 -2.08 2.87 -11.40
C MET A 322 -3.36 3.65 -11.08
N ASN A 323 -3.66 4.70 -11.86
CA ASN A 323 -4.94 5.40 -11.82
C ASN A 323 -5.23 5.96 -13.22
N PRO A 324 -5.97 5.23 -14.08
CA PRO A 324 -6.31 5.66 -15.43
C PRO A 324 -7.34 6.80 -15.47
N ARG A 325 -7.84 7.25 -14.31
CA ARG A 325 -8.87 8.29 -14.17
C ARG A 325 -10.08 7.95 -15.05
N SER A 326 -10.51 8.88 -15.90
CA SER A 326 -11.63 8.67 -16.83
C SER A 326 -11.20 8.05 -18.16
N SER A 327 -9.95 7.59 -18.30
CA SER A 327 -9.53 6.87 -19.51
C SER A 327 -10.33 5.58 -19.68
N MET A 328 -10.60 5.22 -20.93
CA MET A 328 -11.25 3.94 -21.25
C MET A 328 -10.33 2.77 -20.91
N VAL A 329 -10.78 1.92 -19.97
CA VAL A 329 -10.15 0.66 -19.59
C VAL A 329 -11.17 -0.46 -19.60
N ALA A 330 -10.71 -1.71 -19.66
CA ALA A 330 -11.55 -2.90 -19.63
C ALA A 330 -12.54 -2.85 -18.45
N GLY A 331 -13.82 -3.16 -18.72
CA GLY A 331 -14.88 -3.15 -17.70
C GLY A 331 -15.27 -1.77 -17.16
N ASN A 332 -14.77 -0.68 -17.77
CA ASN A 332 -14.99 0.70 -17.30
C ASN A 332 -14.69 0.85 -15.79
N SER A 333 -13.58 0.25 -15.35
CA SER A 333 -13.23 0.11 -13.94
C SER A 333 -12.20 1.12 -13.45
N GLY A 334 -11.89 2.16 -14.23
CA GLY A 334 -10.80 3.10 -13.94
C GLY A 334 -10.86 3.77 -12.56
N LEU A 335 -12.07 3.98 -12.04
CA LEU A 335 -12.31 4.57 -10.72
C LEU A 335 -12.63 3.53 -9.62
N LYS A 336 -12.59 2.23 -9.93
CA LYS A 336 -13.05 1.15 -9.03
C LYS A 336 -11.93 0.46 -8.23
N HIS A 337 -10.68 0.81 -8.47
CA HIS A 337 -9.50 0.14 -7.91
C HIS A 337 -8.60 1.12 -7.13
N ARG A 338 -9.16 2.21 -6.59
CA ARG A 338 -8.32 3.22 -5.93
C ARG A 338 -7.77 2.66 -4.63
N ILE A 339 -6.58 3.12 -4.28
CA ILE A 339 -5.93 2.81 -3.01
C ILE A 339 -5.51 4.09 -2.32
N ILE A 340 -5.41 4.01 -1.00
CA ILE A 340 -4.79 5.03 -0.17
C ILE A 340 -3.31 4.67 0.00
N ARG A 341 -2.42 5.66 -0.13
CA ARG A 341 -0.96 5.46 0.05
C ARG A 341 -0.43 6.25 1.23
N ARG A 342 0.33 5.59 2.12
CA ARG A 342 0.91 6.20 3.34
C ARG A 342 2.41 5.90 3.51
N GLY A 343 3.07 5.52 2.42
CA GLY A 343 4.47 5.12 2.46
C GLY A 343 5.44 6.25 2.76
N LEU A 344 6.65 5.87 3.19
CA LEU A 344 7.76 6.79 3.46
C LEU A 344 9.08 6.20 2.95
N PRO A 345 9.98 6.98 2.33
CA PRO A 345 11.27 6.47 1.87
C PRO A 345 12.12 5.93 3.01
N TYR A 346 13.02 4.98 2.76
CA TYR A 346 14.06 4.53 3.69
C TYR A 346 15.45 4.63 3.04
N GLY A 347 16.49 4.77 3.86
CA GLY A 347 17.86 5.01 3.40
C GLY A 347 18.13 6.48 3.04
N PRO A 348 19.41 6.88 2.95
CA PRO A 348 19.80 8.25 2.62
C PRO A 348 19.49 8.59 1.16
N PRO A 349 19.39 9.89 0.80
CA PRO A 349 19.27 10.32 -0.58
C PRO A 349 20.36 9.70 -1.47
N TYR A 350 20.00 9.29 -2.68
CA TYR A 350 20.96 8.82 -3.67
C TYR A 350 21.94 9.93 -4.07
N ASP A 351 23.24 9.63 -4.02
CA ASP A 351 24.30 10.53 -4.47
C ASP A 351 24.82 10.07 -5.85
N PRO A 352 24.52 10.81 -6.94
CA PRO A 352 25.01 10.47 -8.27
C PRO A 352 26.53 10.57 -8.42
N ALA A 353 27.24 11.27 -7.52
CA ALA A 353 28.70 11.31 -7.52
C ALA A 353 29.33 10.04 -6.92
N ASN A 354 28.57 9.28 -6.13
CA ASN A 354 28.98 8.01 -5.54
C ASN A 354 27.92 6.91 -5.73
N PRO A 355 27.67 6.49 -6.98
CA PRO A 355 26.54 5.61 -7.31
C PRO A 355 26.62 4.20 -6.69
N GLY A 356 27.83 3.74 -6.36
CA GLY A 356 28.14 2.41 -5.85
C GLY A 356 28.40 2.37 -4.34
N ASP A 357 27.78 3.27 -3.57
CA ASP A 357 27.99 3.39 -2.12
C ASP A 357 27.57 2.14 -1.31
N GLY A 358 26.90 1.17 -1.95
CA GLY A 358 26.46 -0.07 -1.33
C GLY A 358 25.33 0.12 -0.32
N ILE A 359 24.74 1.32 -0.25
CA ILE A 359 23.67 1.63 0.70
C ILE A 359 22.33 1.33 0.05
N GLU A 360 21.58 0.43 0.66
CA GLU A 360 20.21 0.17 0.24
C GLU A 360 19.29 1.34 0.60
N ARG A 361 18.42 1.67 -0.36
CA ARG A 361 17.44 2.75 -0.25
C ARG A 361 16.16 2.34 -0.96
N GLY A 362 15.04 2.91 -0.55
CA GLY A 362 13.78 2.56 -1.17
C GLY A 362 12.56 3.16 -0.48
N LEU A 363 11.44 2.46 -0.56
CA LEU A 363 10.15 2.89 0.00
C LEU A 363 9.60 1.84 0.96
N LEU A 364 9.22 2.26 2.17
CA LEU A 364 8.30 1.52 3.01
C LEU A 364 6.89 1.86 2.53
N GLY A 365 6.31 1.02 1.67
CA GLY A 365 5.01 1.22 1.04
C GLY A 365 3.87 0.74 1.95
N LEU A 366 2.85 1.58 2.12
CA LEU A 366 1.62 1.27 2.84
C LEU A 366 0.44 1.53 1.90
N PHE A 367 -0.20 0.47 1.42
CA PHE A 367 -1.28 0.53 0.42
C PHE A 367 -2.58 0.02 1.03
N ILE A 368 -3.54 0.91 1.25
CA ILE A 368 -4.75 0.64 2.03
C ILE A 368 -5.99 0.58 1.12
N GLY A 369 -6.85 -0.41 1.37
CA GLY A 369 -8.10 -0.66 0.67
C GLY A 369 -8.96 -1.67 1.44
N VAL A 370 -10.27 -1.67 1.20
CA VAL A 370 -11.19 -2.64 1.82
C VAL A 370 -11.02 -4.07 1.28
N SER A 371 -10.42 -4.23 0.09
CA SER A 371 -10.13 -5.52 -0.53
C SER A 371 -8.73 -5.54 -1.11
N LEU A 372 -7.88 -6.42 -0.60
CA LEU A 372 -6.54 -6.64 -1.15
C LEU A 372 -6.64 -7.14 -2.60
N LYS A 373 -7.56 -8.07 -2.86
CA LYS A 373 -7.79 -8.66 -4.18
C LYS A 373 -8.23 -7.61 -5.21
N ASP A 374 -9.28 -6.85 -4.91
CA ASP A 374 -9.89 -5.94 -5.88
C ASP A 374 -9.15 -4.61 -6.00
N GLN A 375 -8.22 -4.30 -5.10
CA GLN A 375 -7.44 -3.05 -5.15
C GLN A 375 -5.95 -3.34 -5.32
N PHE A 376 -5.22 -3.67 -4.26
CA PHE A 376 -3.76 -3.80 -4.33
C PHE A 376 -3.29 -4.89 -5.31
N GLU A 377 -3.81 -6.11 -5.19
CA GLU A 377 -3.43 -7.22 -6.07
C GLU A 377 -3.88 -6.97 -7.52
N PHE A 378 -5.07 -6.38 -7.71
CA PHE A 378 -5.54 -6.02 -9.04
C PHE A 378 -4.62 -5.00 -9.71
N LEU A 379 -4.27 -3.92 -8.99
CA LEU A 379 -3.35 -2.90 -9.49
C LEU A 379 -2.00 -3.50 -9.89
N MET A 380 -1.41 -4.37 -9.06
CA MET A 380 -0.13 -4.99 -9.38
C MET A 380 -0.25 -6.02 -10.51
N SER A 381 -1.18 -6.97 -10.40
CA SER A 381 -1.27 -8.14 -11.29
C SER A 381 -1.85 -7.82 -12.67
N ASP A 382 -2.75 -6.85 -12.76
CA ASP A 382 -3.45 -6.51 -14.00
C ASP A 382 -2.93 -5.19 -14.59
N TRP A 383 -2.87 -4.11 -13.80
CA TRP A 383 -2.47 -2.81 -14.32
C TRP A 383 -0.95 -2.56 -14.29
N GLY A 384 -0.23 -3.19 -13.37
CA GLY A 384 1.22 -3.10 -13.25
C GLY A 384 1.91 -4.07 -14.19
N ASN A 385 1.50 -5.34 -14.16
CA ASN A 385 2.22 -6.43 -14.81
C ASN A 385 1.59 -6.92 -16.13
N LYS A 386 0.49 -6.31 -16.59
CA LYS A 386 -0.12 -6.60 -17.90
C LYS A 386 -0.54 -5.32 -18.62
N GLY A 387 -0.76 -5.39 -19.92
CA GLY A 387 -1.27 -4.27 -20.73
C GLY A 387 -2.63 -4.52 -21.37
N SER A 388 -3.25 -5.69 -21.15
CA SER A 388 -4.53 -6.06 -21.76
C SER A 388 -5.72 -5.18 -21.34
N PHE A 389 -5.59 -4.42 -20.25
CA PHE A 389 -6.68 -3.60 -19.72
C PHE A 389 -6.91 -2.30 -20.52
N ALA A 390 -5.96 -1.83 -21.34
CA ALA A 390 -6.12 -0.62 -22.12
C ALA A 390 -5.56 -0.74 -23.55
N PRO A 391 -6.28 -0.21 -24.57
CA PRO A 391 -5.83 -0.29 -25.95
C PRO A 391 -4.56 0.53 -26.16
N GLY A 392 -3.53 -0.10 -26.74
CA GLY A 392 -2.25 0.56 -27.04
C GLY A 392 -1.10 0.23 -26.09
N LEU A 393 -1.36 -0.42 -24.95
CA LEU A 393 -0.33 -0.91 -24.04
C LEU A 393 0.37 -2.18 -24.55
N ARG A 394 -0.31 -3.01 -25.34
CA ARG A 394 0.21 -4.32 -25.78
C ARG A 394 0.62 -5.17 -24.56
N ASP A 395 1.75 -5.88 -24.63
CA ASP A 395 2.27 -6.69 -23.53
C ASP A 395 3.27 -5.92 -22.63
N THR A 396 3.25 -4.58 -22.69
CA THR A 396 4.10 -3.76 -21.80
C THR A 396 3.63 -3.86 -20.35
N ARG A 397 4.57 -3.58 -19.45
CA ARG A 397 4.35 -3.49 -18.01
C ARG A 397 4.58 -2.05 -17.55
N ASP A 398 4.28 -1.79 -16.28
CA ASP A 398 4.62 -0.54 -15.63
C ASP A 398 6.15 -0.34 -15.63
N PRO A 399 6.65 0.82 -16.06
CA PRO A 399 8.09 1.03 -16.23
C PRO A 399 8.86 1.26 -14.93
N LEU A 400 8.16 1.49 -13.81
CA LEU A 400 8.79 1.74 -12.51
C LEU A 400 8.67 0.54 -11.58
N ILE A 401 7.49 -0.09 -11.52
CA ILE A 401 7.19 -1.14 -10.53
C ILE A 401 6.76 -2.48 -11.13
N GLY A 402 6.63 -2.55 -12.45
CA GLY A 402 6.32 -3.81 -13.14
C GLY A 402 7.51 -4.75 -13.15
N ASP A 403 7.25 -6.05 -13.21
CA ASP A 403 8.27 -7.08 -13.39
C ASP A 403 8.85 -7.03 -14.81
N ASN A 404 9.89 -6.22 -14.98
CA ASN A 404 10.62 -6.03 -16.22
C ASN A 404 11.91 -6.89 -16.25
N SER A 405 11.91 -8.05 -15.58
CA SER A 405 13.03 -8.99 -15.57
C SER A 405 13.26 -9.66 -16.95
N MET A 406 12.27 -9.61 -17.83
CA MET A 406 12.35 -10.20 -19.16
C MET A 406 13.17 -9.31 -20.14
N PRO A 407 14.06 -9.89 -20.97
CA PRO A 407 14.94 -9.12 -21.87
C PRO A 407 14.22 -8.25 -22.92
N ASP A 408 12.97 -8.55 -23.23
CA ASP A 408 12.14 -7.85 -24.20
C ASP A 408 11.21 -6.80 -23.56
N ALA A 409 11.40 -6.49 -22.28
CA ALA A 409 10.65 -5.44 -21.59
C ALA A 409 10.82 -4.09 -22.31
N THR A 410 9.68 -3.47 -22.66
CA THR A 410 9.66 -2.21 -23.40
C THR A 410 8.64 -1.22 -22.86
N PHE A 411 8.87 0.05 -23.17
CA PHE A 411 7.95 1.15 -22.91
C PHE A 411 7.64 1.90 -24.20
N LEU A 412 6.37 2.29 -24.40
CA LEU A 412 5.93 2.91 -25.65
C LEU A 412 5.61 4.39 -25.43
N ILE A 413 6.22 5.27 -26.23
CA ILE A 413 5.94 6.71 -26.29
C ILE A 413 5.22 7.03 -27.60
N PRO A 414 3.90 7.25 -27.58
CA PRO A 414 3.16 7.74 -28.74
C PRO A 414 3.62 9.15 -29.14
N VAL A 415 3.81 9.38 -30.45
CA VAL A 415 4.18 10.70 -31.00
C VAL A 415 3.16 11.10 -32.06
N LYS A 416 2.58 12.29 -31.92
CA LYS A 416 1.59 12.81 -32.87
C LYS A 416 2.17 12.84 -34.29
N GLY A 417 1.42 12.33 -35.26
CA GLY A 417 1.85 12.26 -36.68
C GLY A 417 2.74 11.07 -37.03
N ARG A 418 3.21 10.27 -36.05
CA ARG A 418 3.93 9.02 -36.32
C ARG A 418 2.97 7.83 -36.26
N LYS A 419 3.09 6.89 -37.23
CA LYS A 419 2.27 5.66 -37.26
C LYS A 419 2.64 4.67 -36.15
N ARG A 420 3.91 4.63 -35.75
CA ARG A 420 4.42 3.75 -34.69
C ARG A 420 4.94 4.59 -33.52
N PRO A 421 4.71 4.15 -32.27
CA PRO A 421 5.31 4.81 -31.10
C PRO A 421 6.84 4.64 -31.14
N ILE A 422 7.54 5.54 -30.44
CA ILE A 422 8.93 5.29 -30.06
C ILE A 422 8.91 4.20 -29.00
N GLN A 423 9.77 3.20 -29.15
CA GLN A 423 9.89 2.08 -28.22
C GLN A 423 11.20 2.23 -27.46
N LEU A 424 11.11 2.35 -26.13
CA LEU A 424 12.27 2.23 -25.25
C LEU A 424 12.49 0.74 -24.96
N THR A 425 13.71 0.29 -25.14
CA THR A 425 14.18 -1.09 -24.87
C THR A 425 15.21 -1.08 -23.74
N GLY A 426 15.56 -2.24 -23.20
CA GLY A 426 16.53 -2.34 -22.10
C GLY A 426 15.95 -1.93 -20.74
N LEU A 427 14.62 -1.87 -20.64
CA LEU A 427 13.93 -1.65 -19.38
C LEU A 427 14.22 -2.83 -18.45
N SER A 428 14.54 -2.54 -17.19
CA SER A 428 14.83 -3.54 -16.15
C SER A 428 13.91 -3.34 -14.95
N SER A 429 13.87 -4.30 -14.04
CA SER A 429 13.21 -4.12 -12.74
C SER A 429 14.06 -3.21 -11.85
N PHE A 430 13.70 -1.93 -11.75
CA PHE A 430 14.39 -0.96 -10.88
C PHE A 430 13.93 -1.01 -9.42
N VAL A 431 12.87 -1.76 -9.14
CA VAL A 431 12.28 -1.91 -7.82
C VAL A 431 12.24 -3.38 -7.44
N THR A 432 12.81 -3.71 -6.28
CA THR A 432 12.86 -5.07 -5.74
C THR A 432 12.11 -5.16 -4.42
N CYS A 433 11.25 -6.17 -4.28
CA CYS A 433 10.58 -6.47 -3.01
C CYS A 433 11.52 -7.19 -2.05
N HIS A 434 11.77 -6.61 -0.88
CA HIS A 434 12.50 -7.27 0.19
C HIS A 434 11.61 -7.68 1.36
N GLY A 435 10.30 -7.54 1.23
CA GLY A 435 9.37 -7.97 2.26
C GLY A 435 7.98 -7.38 2.05
N ALA A 436 6.96 -8.16 2.38
CA ALA A 436 5.59 -7.67 2.38
C ALA A 436 4.76 -8.32 3.47
N ALA A 437 3.67 -7.67 3.85
CA ALA A 437 2.68 -8.21 4.76
C ALA A 437 1.27 -7.77 4.33
N TYR A 438 0.31 -8.68 4.44
CA TYR A 438 -1.11 -8.36 4.33
C TYR A 438 -1.68 -8.24 5.74
N CYS A 439 -2.18 -7.05 6.04
CA CYS A 439 -2.64 -6.68 7.37
C CYS A 439 -4.13 -6.37 7.33
N PHE A 440 -4.87 -6.90 8.29
CA PHE A 440 -6.13 -6.33 8.72
C PHE A 440 -5.83 -5.12 9.61
N LEU A 441 -6.49 -4.00 9.33
CA LEU A 441 -6.44 -2.77 10.11
C LEU A 441 -7.72 -2.71 10.96
N PRO A 442 -7.71 -3.25 12.20
CA PRO A 442 -8.89 -3.27 13.06
C PRO A 442 -9.30 -1.85 13.50
N SER A 443 -10.59 -1.63 13.72
CA SER A 443 -11.06 -0.43 14.42
C SER A 443 -10.67 -0.44 15.90
N ALA A 444 -10.79 0.69 16.61
CA ALA A 444 -10.56 0.74 18.05
C ALA A 444 -11.50 -0.21 18.80
N THR A 445 -12.76 -0.33 18.36
CA THR A 445 -13.73 -1.31 18.87
C THR A 445 -13.27 -2.74 18.63
N ALA A 446 -12.74 -3.06 17.44
CA ALA A 446 -12.20 -4.38 17.15
C ALA A 446 -11.00 -4.73 18.02
N ILE A 447 -10.09 -3.78 18.27
CA ILE A 447 -8.97 -4.00 19.20
C ILE A 447 -9.48 -4.28 20.63
N ARG A 448 -10.49 -3.54 21.11
CA ARG A 448 -11.13 -3.81 22.43
C ARG A 448 -11.83 -5.17 22.47
N HIS A 449 -12.47 -5.57 21.37
CA HIS A 449 -13.11 -6.89 21.27
C HIS A 449 -12.07 -8.01 21.35
N ILE A 450 -10.97 -7.88 20.61
CA ILE A 450 -9.84 -8.80 20.68
C ILE A 450 -9.26 -8.83 22.10
N SER A 451 -9.02 -7.67 22.74
CA SER A 451 -8.43 -7.63 24.08
C SER A 451 -9.27 -8.34 25.15
N ASN A 452 -10.59 -8.33 24.99
CA ASN A 452 -11.55 -8.92 25.93
C ASN A 452 -11.91 -10.38 25.60
N SER A 453 -11.39 -10.93 24.50
CA SER A 453 -11.68 -12.31 24.11
C SER A 453 -10.96 -13.29 25.03
N SER A 454 -11.73 -14.22 25.63
CA SER A 454 -11.21 -15.33 26.43
C SER A 454 -10.67 -16.43 25.51
N ALA A 455 -9.58 -17.10 25.90
CA ALA A 455 -9.09 -18.26 25.18
C ALA A 455 -10.20 -19.31 25.06
N THR A 456 -10.50 -19.78 23.85
CA THR A 456 -11.43 -20.89 23.68
C THR A 456 -10.74 -22.17 24.14
N SER A 457 -11.21 -22.79 25.22
CA SER A 457 -10.75 -24.10 25.63
C SER A 457 -11.04 -25.09 24.51
N ALA A 458 -10.02 -25.53 23.79
CA ALA A 458 -10.13 -26.68 22.89
C ALA A 458 -10.46 -27.91 23.74
N THR A 459 -11.74 -28.23 23.87
CA THR A 459 -12.19 -29.50 24.44
C THR A 459 -11.88 -30.57 23.40
N SER A 460 -10.87 -31.37 23.71
CA SER A 460 -10.51 -32.60 23.02
C SER A 460 -11.68 -33.58 23.06
N GLY A 461 -12.43 -33.63 21.96
CA GLY A 461 -13.49 -34.62 21.73
C GLY A 461 -13.14 -35.55 20.57
N VAL A 462 -11.94 -36.14 20.55
CA VAL A 462 -11.68 -37.28 19.66
C VAL A 462 -12.18 -38.53 20.38
N THR A 463 -13.42 -38.91 20.08
CA THR A 463 -13.93 -40.25 20.40
C THR A 463 -13.41 -41.19 19.33
N THR A 464 -12.38 -41.97 19.65
CA THR A 464 -11.94 -43.11 18.84
C THR A 464 -13.06 -44.16 18.81
N PRO A 465 -13.52 -44.64 17.64
CA PRO A 465 -14.44 -45.76 17.59
C PRO A 465 -13.68 -47.05 17.93
N HIS A 466 -14.11 -47.74 18.98
CA HIS A 466 -13.71 -49.12 19.26
C HIS A 466 -14.20 -50.02 18.12
N ILE A 467 -13.28 -50.53 17.31
CA ILE A 467 -13.52 -51.68 16.43
C ILE A 467 -13.53 -52.93 17.32
N THR A 468 -14.69 -53.55 17.44
CA THR A 468 -14.84 -54.90 17.99
C THR A 468 -14.78 -55.87 16.82
N ASP A 469 -13.72 -56.67 16.78
CA ASP A 469 -13.51 -57.67 15.73
C ASP A 469 -14.29 -58.94 16.12
N HIS A 470 -15.41 -59.17 15.42
CA HIS A 470 -16.20 -60.38 15.56
C HIS A 470 -15.47 -61.54 14.87
N ARG A 471 -14.95 -62.48 15.67
CA ARG A 471 -14.64 -63.83 15.18
C ARG A 471 -15.92 -64.54 14.76
N SER A 472 -15.99 -64.91 13.48
CA SER A 472 -16.72 -66.08 12.97
C SER A 472 -15.71 -66.84 12.08
N GLY A 473 -15.54 -68.16 12.13
CA GLY A 473 -16.44 -69.20 12.60
C GLY A 473 -17.11 -69.95 11.45
N ASN A 474 -16.38 -70.28 10.38
CA ASN A 474 -16.39 -71.56 9.64
C ASN A 474 -15.41 -71.53 8.48
#